data_AF-A0A523JU56-F1
#
_entry.id   AF-A0A523JU56-F1
#
_cell.length_a   1.000
_cell.length_b   1.000
_cell.length_c   1.000
_cell.angle_alpha   90.00
_cell.angle_beta   90.00
_cell.angle_gamma   90.00
#
_symmetry.space_group_name_H-M   'P 1'
#
loop_
_entity.id
_entity.type
_entity.pdbx_description
1 polymer ?
#
loop_
_entity_poly.entity_id
_entity_poly.type
_entity_poly.pdbx_seq_one_letter_code
_entity_poly.pdbx_strand_id
1 'polypeptide(L)'
;MRLEPIEKPRGLMSRIAYYLGKRQFGKVPAAFKVIYARSPKLGMASYQIARTMEKGLSLDPELVLLVATLTSMRNGGSFCADLQLAQAS
;
A
#
# COMPACT_ATOMS: atom_id res chain seq x y z
N MET A 1 3.92 11.52 -18.75
CA MET A 1 2.94 12.47 -18.17
C MET A 1 2.83 12.18 -16.68
N ARG A 2 2.97 13.19 -15.81
CA ARG A 2 2.83 13.02 -14.35
C ARG A 2 1.34 13.05 -14.00
N LEU A 3 0.87 12.07 -13.22
CA LEU A 3 -0.52 12.02 -12.77
C LEU A 3 -0.70 12.90 -11.54
N GLU A 4 -1.58 13.89 -11.63
CA GLU A 4 -1.87 14.77 -10.51
C GLU A 4 -2.62 14.03 -9.38
N PRO A 5 -2.31 14.29 -8.10
CA PRO A 5 -3.05 13.72 -6.98
C PRO A 5 -4.53 14.14 -6.99
N ILE A 6 -5.44 13.20 -6.73
CA ILE A 6 -6.86 13.51 -6.49
C ILE A 6 -7.02 13.86 -5.01
N GLU A 7 -7.21 15.13 -4.70
CA GLU A 7 -7.39 15.59 -3.31
C GLU A 7 -8.79 15.33 -2.76
N LYS A 8 -9.82 15.39 -3.61
CA LYS A 8 -11.22 15.15 -3.25
C LYS A 8 -11.74 13.90 -3.97
N PRO A 9 -11.66 12.71 -3.36
CA PRO A 9 -12.11 11.48 -4.00
C PRO A 9 -13.63 11.48 -4.15
N ARG A 10 -14.12 10.95 -5.27
CA ARG A 10 -15.55 10.73 -5.52
C ARG A 10 -15.97 9.37 -4.96
N GLY A 11 -17.20 9.26 -4.46
CA GLY A 11 -17.76 8.02 -3.92
C GLY A 11 -17.43 7.78 -2.44
N LEU A 12 -18.33 7.11 -1.74
CA LEU A 12 -18.25 6.91 -0.30
C LEU A 12 -17.03 6.06 0.11
N MET A 13 -16.77 4.97 -0.60
CA MET A 13 -15.66 4.05 -0.29
C MET A 13 -14.29 4.72 -0.37
N SER A 14 -14.04 5.52 -1.41
CA SER A 14 -12.77 6.24 -1.55
C SER A 14 -12.60 7.33 -0.48
N ARG A 15 -13.69 7.97 -0.04
CA ARG A 15 -13.64 8.92 1.10
C ARG A 15 -13.31 8.21 2.40
N ILE A 16 -13.88 7.02 2.65
CA ILE A 16 -13.53 6.18 3.80
C ILE A 16 -12.06 5.77 3.73
N ALA A 17 -11.58 5.29 2.58
CA ALA A 17 -10.19 4.90 2.39
C ALA A 17 -9.21 6.06 2.67
N TYR A 18 -9.54 7.29 2.25
CA TYR A 18 -8.74 8.47 2.55
C TYR A 18 -8.76 8.81 4.05
N TYR A 19 -9.92 8.74 4.69
CA TYR A 19 -10.04 8.99 6.12
C TYR A 19 -9.22 7.98 6.94
N LEU A 20 -9.38 6.69 6.65
CA LEU A 20 -8.63 5.62 7.31
C LEU A 20 -7.13 5.72 7.04
N GLY A 21 -6.72 5.96 5.79
CA GLY A 21 -5.32 6.15 5.44
C GLY A 21 -4.70 7.35 6.16
N LYS A 22 -5.42 8.48 6.24
CA LYS A 22 -4.95 9.64 7.01
C LYS A 22 -4.85 9.33 8.51
N ARG A 23 -5.82 8.59 9.07
CA ARG A 23 -5.82 8.21 10.49
C ARG A 23 -4.66 7.26 10.83
N GLN A 24 -4.35 6.31 9.94
CA GLN A 24 -3.31 5.31 10.16
C GLN A 24 -1.90 5.85 9.92
N PHE A 25 -1.69 6.62 8.84
CA PHE A 25 -0.36 7.05 8.41
C PHE A 25 -0.08 8.54 8.65
N GLY A 26 -0.99 9.27 9.30
CA GLY A 26 -0.95 10.73 9.48
C GLY A 26 -1.26 11.54 8.21
N LYS A 27 -1.12 10.93 7.03
CA LYS A 27 -1.43 11.51 5.70
C LYS A 27 -1.98 10.45 4.77
N VAL A 28 -2.74 10.87 3.76
CA VAL A 28 -3.24 9.94 2.73
C VAL A 28 -2.06 9.48 1.86
N PRO A 29 -1.78 8.16 1.74
CA PRO A 29 -0.68 7.66 0.93
C PRO A 29 -0.81 8.09 -0.54
N ALA A 30 0.32 8.33 -1.21
CA ALA A 30 0.33 8.81 -2.60
C ALA A 30 -0.39 7.85 -3.54
N ALA A 31 -0.26 6.53 -3.34
CA ALA A 31 -0.95 5.52 -4.14
C ALA A 31 -2.49 5.66 -4.09
N PHE A 32 -3.05 6.12 -2.97
CA PHE A 32 -4.49 6.33 -2.83
C PHE A 32 -4.93 7.50 -3.71
N LYS A 33 -4.16 8.59 -3.71
CA LYS A 33 -4.44 9.81 -4.48
C LYS A 33 -4.19 9.67 -5.96
N VAL A 34 -3.19 8.88 -6.34
CA VAL A 34 -2.73 8.80 -7.73
C VAL A 34 -3.37 7.60 -8.45
N ILE A 35 -3.48 6.45 -7.79
CA ILE A 35 -3.89 5.18 -8.42
C ILE A 35 -5.30 4.78 -7.98
N TYR A 36 -5.53 4.57 -6.68
CA TYR A 36 -6.77 3.91 -6.21
C TYR A 36 -8.01 4.80 -6.31
N ALA A 37 -7.85 6.13 -6.23
CA ALA A 37 -8.93 7.06 -6.50
C ALA A 37 -9.40 7.03 -7.97
N ARG A 38 -8.53 6.64 -8.90
CA ARG A 38 -8.86 6.47 -10.34
C ARG A 38 -9.37 5.07 -10.64
N SER A 39 -8.81 4.06 -9.98
CA SER A 39 -9.23 2.66 -10.11
C SER A 39 -9.43 2.02 -8.74
N PRO A 40 -10.66 2.05 -8.20
CA PRO A 40 -10.98 1.40 -6.94
C PRO A 40 -10.72 -0.12 -6.96
N LYS A 41 -10.85 -0.76 -8.13
CA LYS A 41 -10.55 -2.19 -8.31
C LYS A 41 -9.09 -2.51 -7.99
N LEU A 42 -8.14 -1.66 -8.40
CA LEU A 42 -6.73 -1.83 -8.05
C LEU A 42 -6.48 -1.61 -6.56
N GLY A 43 -7.22 -0.68 -5.93
CA GLY A 43 -7.18 -0.52 -4.47
C GLY A 43 -7.64 -1.78 -3.75
N MET A 44 -8.74 -2.39 -4.21
CA MET A 44 -9.22 -3.66 -3.65
C MET A 44 -8.23 -4.80 -3.86
N ALA A 45 -7.65 -4.95 -5.04
CA ALA A 45 -6.63 -5.97 -5.30
C ALA A 45 -5.42 -5.79 -4.37
N SER A 46 -4.96 -4.55 -4.20
CA SER A 46 -3.84 -4.23 -3.31
C SER A 46 -4.15 -4.53 -1.85
N TYR A 47 -5.38 -4.24 -1.41
CA TYR A 47 -5.85 -4.62 -0.07
C TYR A 47 -5.84 -6.14 0.13
N GLN A 48 -6.29 -6.92 -0.86
CA GLN A 48 -6.28 -8.38 -0.75
C GLN A 48 -4.85 -8.94 -0.71
N ILE A 49 -3.93 -8.37 -1.49
CA ILE A 49 -2.51 -8.74 -1.44
C ILE A 49 -1.94 -8.48 -0.05
N ALA A 50 -2.14 -7.27 0.49
CA ALA A 50 -1.68 -6.92 1.84
C ALA A 50 -2.25 -7.86 2.90
N ARG A 51 -3.56 -8.15 2.84
CA ARG A 51 -4.22 -9.09 3.76
C ARG A 51 -3.64 -10.50 3.67
N THR A 52 -3.34 -10.98 2.47
CA THR A 52 -2.69 -12.28 2.28
C THR A 52 -1.28 -12.29 2.84
N MET A 53 -0.51 -11.21 2.66
CA MET A 53 0.83 -11.09 3.23
C MET A 53 0.81 -11.09 4.76
N GLU A 54 -0.18 -10.44 5.38
CA GLU A 54 -0.30 -10.38 6.84
C GLU A 54 -0.81 -11.68 7.47
N LYS A 55 -1.77 -12.37 6.83
CA LYS A 55 -2.54 -13.46 7.48
C LYS A 55 -2.83 -14.67 6.59
N GLY A 56 -2.50 -14.61 5.31
CA GLY A 56 -2.84 -15.64 4.34
C GLY A 56 -1.71 -16.61 4.02
N LEU A 57 -0.52 -16.40 4.58
CA LEU A 57 0.65 -17.25 4.38
C LEU A 57 0.95 -18.06 5.63
N SER A 58 1.50 -19.25 5.45
CA SER A 58 1.97 -20.12 6.54
C SER A 58 3.38 -19.76 7.04
N LEU A 59 4.02 -18.77 6.41
CA LEU A 59 5.34 -18.27 6.77
C LEU A 59 5.27 -17.35 7.99
N ASP A 60 6.36 -17.29 8.74
CA ASP A 60 6.50 -16.31 9.81
C ASP A 60 6.37 -14.87 9.24
N PRO A 61 5.62 -13.95 9.90
CA PRO A 61 5.43 -12.59 9.42
C PRO A 61 6.74 -11.84 9.14
N GLU A 62 7.77 -12.05 9.96
CA GLU A 62 9.08 -11.42 9.77
C GLU A 62 9.75 -11.94 8.49
N LEU A 63 9.64 -13.24 8.23
CA LEU A 63 10.18 -13.85 7.02
C LEU A 63 9.45 -13.34 5.77
N VAL A 64 8.14 -13.09 5.83
CA VAL A 64 7.39 -12.46 4.73
C VAL A 64 7.95 -11.07 4.40
N LEU A 65 8.23 -10.25 5.42
CA LEU A 65 8.80 -8.92 5.25
C LEU A 65 10.23 -8.95 4.70
N LEU A 66 11.07 -9.90 5.15
CA LEU A 66 12.43 -10.08 4.64
C LEU A 66 12.45 -10.50 3.17
N VAL A 67 11.58 -11.46 2.78
CA VAL A 67 11.45 -11.89 1.38
C VAL A 67 10.96 -10.74 0.50
N ALA A 68 9.97 -9.97 0.97
CA ALA A 68 9.47 -8.79 0.26
C ALA A 68 10.57 -7.74 0.07
N THR A 69 11.34 -7.45 1.13
CA THR A 69 12.46 -6.50 1.10
C THR A 69 13.53 -6.93 0.09
N LEU A 70 13.98 -8.19 0.16
CA LEU A 70 14.97 -8.74 -0.77
C LEU A 70 14.49 -8.66 -2.22
N THR A 71 13.22 -8.99 -2.46
CA THR A 71 12.61 -8.91 -3.80
C THR A 71 12.59 -7.47 -4.31
N SER A 72 12.22 -6.51 -3.47
CA SER A 72 12.23 -5.09 -3.80
C SER A 72 13.65 -4.60 -4.13
N MET A 73 14.64 -4.94 -3.31
CA MET A 73 16.04 -4.58 -3.56
C MET A 73 16.58 -5.16 -4.87
N ARG A 74 16.26 -6.44 -5.16
CA ARG A 74 16.66 -7.09 -6.42
C ARG A 74 16.07 -6.42 -7.66
N ASN A 75 14.88 -5.85 -7.56
CA ASN A 75 14.20 -5.15 -8.66
C ASN A 75 14.48 -3.63 -8.69
N GLY A 76 15.39 -3.12 -7.84
CA GLY A 76 15.71 -1.69 -7.77
C GLY A 76 14.61 -0.83 -7.12
N GLY A 77 13.65 -1.43 -6.43
CA GLY A 77 12.53 -0.75 -5.77
C GLY A 77 12.89 -0.28 -4.36
N SER A 78 13.75 0.74 -4.23
CA SER A 78 14.20 1.28 -2.93
C SER A 78 13.04 1.71 -2.03
N PHE A 79 12.07 2.45 -2.58
CA PHE A 79 10.86 2.85 -1.85
C PHE A 79 10.09 1.66 -1.27
N CYS A 80 9.95 0.59 -2.06
CA CYS A 80 9.27 -0.60 -1.59
C CYS A 80 10.06 -1.21 -0.45
N ALA A 81 11.36 -1.47 -0.62
CA ALA A 81 12.22 -2.05 0.42
C ALA A 81 12.15 -1.28 1.75
N ASP A 82 12.27 0.05 1.70
CA ASP A 82 12.19 0.91 2.89
C ASP A 82 10.86 0.75 3.65
N LEU A 83 9.75 0.61 2.91
CA LEU A 83 8.42 0.46 3.52
C LEU A 83 8.28 -0.82 4.36
N GLN A 84 8.99 -1.88 4.01
CA GLN A 84 8.79 -3.24 4.53
C GLN A 84 9.78 -3.48 5.66
N LEU A 85 10.98 -2.89 5.56
CA LEU A 85 11.87 -2.67 6.70
C LEU A 85 11.19 -1.84 7.80
N ALA A 86 10.48 -0.77 7.46
CA ALA A 86 9.74 0.04 8.44
C ALA A 86 8.55 -0.68 9.09
N GLN A 87 8.12 -1.82 8.54
CA GLN A 87 7.09 -2.68 9.15
C GLN A 87 7.70 -3.79 10.02
N ALA A 88 8.98 -4.12 9.82
CA ALA A 88 9.68 -5.15 10.57
C ALA A 88 10.26 -4.63 11.91
N SER A 89 10.24 -3.31 12.13
CA SER A 89 10.77 -2.61 13.32
C SER A 89 9.77 -2.46 14.45
#